data_AF-A0A1I5PIL1-F1
#
_entry.id   AF-A0A1I5PIL1-F1
#
_cell.length_a   1.000
_cell.length_b   1.000
_cell.length_c   1.000
_cell.angle_alpha   90.00
_cell.angle_beta   90.00
_cell.angle_gamma   90.00
#
_symmetry.space_group_name_H-M   'P 1'
#
loop_
_entity.id
_entity.type
_entity.pdbx_description
1 polymer ?
#
loop_
_entity_poly.entity_id
_entity_poly.type
_entity_poly.pdbx_seq_one_letter_code
_entity_poly.pdbx_strand_id
1 'polypeptide(L)'
;MRKQMRNQSIIWVIVVLVMFLIGTSVLLYQEHEADKRAFQSLLNRVYMEVDNTLHTLSLISENSTADDAYVERLFINLEVRLTNITTLLEFAELTVDDTDFPNSDFARIAAYTSVEDYGEEAYVNRVQELLTHIKEAMYSEEHNQEDPSLTPEAFNTIVEEATNQAREHFN
;
A
#
# COMPACT_ATOMS: atom_id res chain seq x y z
N MET A 1 -31.22 36.98 44.93
CA MET A 1 -30.30 37.38 43.83
C MET A 1 -29.09 36.45 43.62
N ARG A 2 -28.35 35.98 44.64
CA ARG A 2 -27.19 35.07 44.44
C ARG A 2 -27.49 33.75 43.70
N LYS A 3 -28.68 33.15 43.91
CA LYS A 3 -29.09 31.89 43.26
C LYS A 3 -29.32 32.04 41.74
N GLN A 4 -29.76 33.22 41.30
CA GLN A 4 -30.09 33.50 39.90
C GLN A 4 -28.83 33.77 39.06
N MET A 5 -27.83 34.43 39.65
CA MET A 5 -26.52 34.62 39.01
C MET A 5 -25.77 33.29 38.82
N ARG A 6 -25.84 32.37 39.80
CA ARG A 6 -25.18 31.06 39.72
C ARG A 6 -25.69 30.20 38.55
N ASN A 7 -27.00 30.25 38.27
CA ASN A 7 -27.59 29.51 37.16
C ASN A 7 -27.21 30.09 35.79
N GLN A 8 -27.07 31.41 35.67
CA GLN A 8 -26.60 32.04 34.43
C GLN A 8 -25.15 31.68 34.12
N SER A 9 -24.27 31.65 35.13
CA SER A 9 -22.88 31.22 34.96
C SER A 9 -22.77 29.75 34.50
N ILE A 10 -23.61 28.87 35.07
CA ILE A 10 -23.66 27.45 34.67
C ILE A 10 -24.13 27.30 33.23
N ILE A 11 -25.15 28.07 32.81
CA ILE A 11 -25.64 28.06 31.43
C ILE A 11 -24.53 28.48 30.46
N TRP A 12 -23.79 29.55 30.76
CA TRP A 12 -22.68 29.99 29.90
C TRP A 12 -21.55 28.96 29.81
N VAL A 13 -21.20 28.30 30.92
CA VAL A 13 -20.21 27.22 30.91
C VAL A 13 -20.68 26.05 30.04
N ILE A 14 -21.94 25.66 30.13
CA ILE A 14 -22.52 24.59 29.29
C ILE A 14 -22.47 24.98 27.80
N VAL A 15 -22.82 26.22 27.47
CA VAL A 15 -22.79 26.71 26.08
C VAL A 15 -21.37 26.66 25.51
N VAL A 16 -20.37 27.13 26.27
CA VAL A 16 -18.96 27.08 25.85
C VAL A 16 -18.49 25.64 25.68
N LEU A 17 -18.88 24.74 26.58
CA LEU A 17 -18.49 23.34 26.53
C LEU A 17 -19.10 22.60 25.33
N VAL A 18 -20.35 22.89 24.99
CA VAL A 18 -21.00 22.36 23.78
C VAL A 18 -20.34 22.90 22.52
N MET A 19 -20.03 24.20 22.45
CA MET A 19 -19.31 24.77 21.31
C MET A 19 -17.93 24.13 21.12
N PHE A 20 -17.22 23.87 22.23
CA PHE A 20 -15.93 23.20 22.19
C PHE A 20 -16.05 21.77 21.66
N LEU A 21 -17.03 20.99 22.14
CA LEU A 21 -17.29 19.62 21.67
C LEU A 21 -17.64 19.56 20.18
N ILE A 22 -18.45 20.49 19.69
CA ILE A 22 -18.78 20.58 18.25
C ILE A 22 -17.51 20.89 17.45
N GLY A 23 -16.71 21.85 17.90
CA GLY A 23 -15.46 22.22 17.26
C GLY A 23 -14.46 21.05 17.18
N THR A 24 -14.24 20.34 18.29
CA THR A 24 -13.35 19.18 18.32
C THR A 24 -13.89 18.02 17.48
N SER A 25 -15.22 17.81 17.46
CA SER A 25 -15.82 16.76 16.63
C SER A 25 -15.64 17.02 15.13
N VAL A 26 -15.75 18.28 14.69
CA VAL A 26 -15.51 18.67 13.29
C VAL A 26 -14.03 18.50 12.92
N LEU A 27 -13.11 18.88 13.81
CA LEU A 27 -11.67 18.68 13.62
C LEU A 27 -11.32 17.20 13.47
N LEU A 28 -11.80 16.35 14.40
CA LEU A 28 -11.57 14.91 14.36
C LEU A 28 -12.15 14.26 13.09
N TYR A 29 -13.33 14.71 12.65
CA TYR A 29 -13.94 14.21 11.41
C TYR A 29 -13.09 14.57 10.17
N GLN A 30 -12.52 15.78 10.13
CA GLN A 30 -11.67 16.22 9.03
C GLN A 30 -10.34 15.46 8.98
N GLU A 31 -9.72 15.20 10.13
CA GLU A 31 -8.52 14.36 10.23
C GLU A 31 -8.81 12.96 9.70
N HIS A 32 -9.90 12.33 10.16
CA HIS A 32 -10.27 10.98 9.70
C HIS A 32 -10.54 10.90 8.18
N GLU A 33 -11.19 11.91 7.59
CA GLU A 33 -11.38 11.95 6.14
C GLU A 33 -10.06 12.16 5.39
N ALA A 34 -9.14 12.97 5.93
CA ALA A 34 -7.85 13.19 5.31
C ALA A 34 -7.01 11.91 5.28
N ASP A 35 -6.97 11.16 6.39
CA ASP A 35 -6.26 9.89 6.49
C ASP A 35 -6.84 8.86 5.53
N LYS A 36 -8.18 8.77 5.46
CA LYS A 36 -8.85 7.88 4.50
C LYS A 36 -8.46 8.21 3.05
N ARG A 37 -8.44 9.49 2.68
CA ARG A 37 -8.06 9.91 1.31
C ARG A 37 -6.59 9.65 1.03
N ALA A 38 -5.71 9.87 2.00
CA ALA A 38 -4.29 9.56 1.88
C ALA A 38 -4.07 8.06 1.64
N PHE A 39 -4.76 7.22 2.41
CA PHE A 39 -4.71 5.76 2.24
C PHE A 39 -5.27 5.31 0.88
N GLN A 40 -6.41 5.85 0.44
CA GLN A 40 -6.95 5.56 -0.89
C GLN A 40 -5.98 5.96 -2.01
N SER A 41 -5.33 7.12 -1.88
CA SER A 41 -4.28 7.53 -2.84
C SER A 41 -3.09 6.59 -2.83
N LEU A 42 -2.73 6.04 -1.67
CA LEU A 42 -1.67 5.05 -1.54
C LEU A 42 -2.05 3.74 -2.24
N LEU A 43 -3.25 3.21 -1.97
CA LEU A 43 -3.77 1.98 -2.61
C LEU A 43 -3.71 2.06 -4.14
N ASN A 44 -4.25 3.14 -4.70
CA ASN A 44 -4.22 3.35 -6.15
C ASN A 44 -2.78 3.39 -6.68
N ARG A 45 -1.88 4.09 -5.98
CA ARG A 45 -0.48 4.19 -6.40
C ARG A 45 0.23 2.84 -6.35
N VAL A 46 0.01 2.04 -5.32
CA VAL A 46 0.52 0.67 -5.23
C VAL A 46 -0.05 -0.17 -6.37
N TYR A 47 -1.36 -0.14 -6.59
CA TYR A 47 -2.03 -0.89 -7.65
C TYR A 47 -1.45 -0.56 -9.05
N MET A 48 -1.26 0.72 -9.35
CA MET A 48 -0.64 1.16 -10.60
C MET A 48 0.82 0.72 -10.75
N GLU A 49 1.63 0.81 -9.69
CA GLU A 49 3.02 0.34 -9.75
C GLU A 49 3.10 -1.18 -9.92
N VAL A 50 2.23 -1.95 -9.26
CA VAL A 50 2.10 -3.39 -9.45
C VAL A 50 1.75 -3.72 -10.89
N ASP A 51 0.73 -3.07 -11.47
CA ASP A 51 0.32 -3.27 -12.86
C ASP A 51 1.45 -2.96 -13.87
N ASN A 52 2.14 -1.83 -13.68
CA ASN A 52 3.27 -1.46 -14.53
C ASN A 52 4.45 -2.44 -14.42
N THR A 53 4.65 -3.01 -13.23
CA THR A 53 5.70 -4.00 -12.98
C THR A 53 5.36 -5.32 -13.64
N LEU A 54 4.11 -5.77 -13.56
CA LEU A 54 3.60 -6.93 -14.31
C LEU A 54 3.79 -6.78 -15.82
N HIS A 55 3.53 -5.58 -16.35
CA HIS A 55 3.81 -5.30 -17.76
C HIS A 55 5.31 -5.38 -18.10
N THR A 56 6.20 -4.96 -17.20
CA THR A 56 7.65 -5.08 -17.41
C THR A 56 8.08 -6.56 -17.39
N LEU A 57 7.53 -7.37 -16.50
CA LEU A 57 7.78 -8.82 -16.45
C LEU A 57 7.29 -9.54 -17.70
N SER A 58 6.13 -9.13 -18.25
CA SER A 58 5.64 -9.69 -19.51
C SER A 58 6.59 -9.37 -20.66
N LEU A 59 7.12 -8.14 -20.73
CA LEU A 59 8.12 -7.76 -21.72
C LEU A 59 9.41 -8.56 -21.60
N ILE A 60 9.89 -8.83 -20.38
CA ILE A 60 11.07 -9.68 -20.16
C ILE A 60 10.81 -11.10 -20.69
N SER A 61 9.66 -11.67 -20.35
CA SER A 61 9.27 -13.02 -20.78
C SER A 61 9.12 -13.13 -22.30
N GLU A 62 8.49 -12.15 -22.93
CA GLU A 62 8.26 -12.10 -24.39
C GLU A 62 9.54 -11.85 -25.19
N ASN A 63 10.53 -11.19 -24.58
CA ASN A 63 11.78 -10.79 -25.24
C ASN A 63 13.01 -11.52 -24.69
N SER A 64 12.84 -12.69 -24.08
CA SER A 64 13.93 -13.47 -23.47
C SER A 64 15.01 -13.93 -24.46
N THR A 65 14.72 -13.92 -25.77
CA THR A 65 15.70 -14.22 -26.84
C THR A 65 16.15 -12.98 -27.62
N ALA A 66 15.83 -11.78 -27.13
CA ALA A 66 16.24 -10.53 -27.75
C ALA A 66 17.72 -10.22 -27.44
N ASP A 67 18.18 -9.05 -27.88
CA ASP A 67 19.52 -8.55 -27.57
C ASP A 67 19.77 -8.45 -26.06
N ASP A 68 20.90 -8.96 -25.57
CA ASP A 68 21.25 -9.00 -24.15
C ASP A 68 21.17 -7.61 -23.50
N ALA A 69 21.62 -6.56 -24.19
CA ALA A 69 21.58 -5.19 -23.67
C ALA A 69 20.16 -4.61 -23.59
N TYR A 70 19.21 -5.15 -24.38
CA TYR A 70 17.80 -4.81 -24.25
C TYR A 70 17.17 -5.51 -23.04
N VAL A 71 17.45 -6.81 -22.85
CA VAL A 71 16.96 -7.60 -21.71
C VAL A 71 17.49 -7.04 -20.39
N GLU A 72 18.78 -6.68 -20.33
CA GLU A 72 19.39 -6.03 -19.17
C GLU A 72 18.68 -4.73 -18.78
N ARG A 73 18.28 -3.90 -19.76
CA ARG A 73 17.51 -2.68 -19.48
C ARG A 73 16.13 -2.97 -18.89
N LEU A 74 15.47 -4.05 -19.34
CA LEU A 74 14.18 -4.45 -18.78
C LEU A 74 14.33 -4.90 -17.32
N PHE A 75 15.41 -5.62 -17.01
CA PHE A 75 15.75 -6.02 -15.65
C PHE A 75 16.09 -4.83 -14.74
N ILE A 76 16.85 -3.84 -15.23
CA ILE A 76 17.08 -2.59 -14.49
C ILE A 76 15.75 -1.85 -14.23
N ASN A 77 14.87 -1.79 -15.24
CA ASN A 77 13.55 -1.18 -15.06
C ASN A 77 12.70 -1.94 -14.03
N LEU A 78 12.77 -3.27 -14.04
CA LEU A 78 12.10 -4.12 -13.06
C LEU A 78 12.58 -3.83 -11.64
N GLU A 79 13.90 -3.73 -11.43
CA GLU A 79 14.49 -3.40 -10.12
C GLU A 79 14.01 -2.04 -9.60
N VAL A 80 14.03 -1.00 -10.45
CA VAL A 80 13.55 0.34 -10.09
C VAL A 80 12.08 0.30 -9.67
N ARG A 81 11.25 -0.46 -10.40
CA ARG A 81 9.82 -0.56 -10.09
C ARG A 81 9.54 -1.34 -8.81
N LEU A 82 10.21 -2.46 -8.60
CA LEU A 82 10.09 -3.22 -7.36
C LEU A 82 10.55 -2.38 -6.16
N THR A 83 11.63 -1.61 -6.32
CA THR A 83 12.07 -0.64 -5.30
C THR A 83 11.00 0.41 -5.01
N ASN A 84 10.34 0.95 -6.03
CA ASN A 84 9.24 1.90 -5.84
C ASN A 84 8.08 1.27 -5.06
N ILE A 85 7.72 0.02 -5.35
CA ILE A 85 6.69 -0.70 -4.58
C ILE A 85 7.13 -0.83 -3.13
N THR A 86 8.37 -1.29 -2.87
CA THR A 86 8.92 -1.38 -1.51
C THR A 86 8.83 -0.04 -0.77
N THR A 87 9.25 1.07 -1.39
CA THR A 87 9.17 2.40 -0.78
C THR A 87 7.73 2.83 -0.49
N LEU A 88 6.77 2.47 -1.36
CA LEU A 88 5.36 2.75 -1.10
C LEU A 88 4.82 1.95 0.08
N LEU A 89 5.23 0.69 0.23
CA LEU A 89 4.84 -0.14 1.36
C LEU A 89 5.51 0.33 2.67
N GLU A 90 6.77 0.77 2.63
CA GLU A 90 7.44 1.43 3.77
C GLU A 90 6.72 2.73 4.17
N PHE A 91 6.28 3.52 3.20
CA PHE A 91 5.49 4.71 3.47
C PHE A 91 4.13 4.36 4.09
N ALA A 92 3.50 3.26 3.65
CA ALA A 92 2.25 2.77 4.23
C ALA A 92 2.43 2.44 5.73
N GLU A 93 3.52 1.74 6.08
CA GLU A 93 3.87 1.42 7.47
C GLU A 93 4.07 2.68 8.35
N LEU A 94 4.63 3.74 7.78
CA LEU A 94 4.84 5.00 8.50
C LEU A 94 3.57 5.87 8.64
N THR A 95 2.59 5.68 7.75
CA THR A 95 1.41 6.55 7.67
C THR A 95 0.12 5.90 8.15
N VAL A 96 0.11 4.59 8.30
CA VAL A 96 -1.01 3.82 8.81
C VAL A 96 -0.63 3.28 10.18
N ASP A 97 -1.30 3.77 11.23
CA ASP A 97 -1.13 3.26 12.60
C ASP A 97 -1.42 1.75 12.65
N ASP A 98 -0.62 1.02 13.43
CA ASP A 98 -0.83 -0.38 13.85
C ASP A 98 -0.75 -1.44 12.74
N THR A 99 0.14 -1.25 11.76
CA THR A 99 0.38 -2.21 10.68
C THR A 99 1.83 -2.70 10.65
N ASP A 100 2.03 -4.00 10.90
CA ASP A 100 3.31 -4.70 10.69
C ASP A 100 3.36 -5.15 9.23
N PHE A 101 3.76 -4.25 8.33
CA PHE A 101 3.87 -4.58 6.92
C PHE A 101 5.08 -5.49 6.66
N PRO A 102 4.96 -6.53 5.81
CA PRO A 102 6.03 -7.48 5.49
C PRO A 102 7.08 -6.85 4.54
N ASN A 103 7.40 -5.57 4.72
CA ASN A 103 8.25 -4.76 3.83
C ASN A 103 9.63 -5.37 3.63
N SER A 104 10.23 -5.86 4.72
CA SER A 104 11.54 -6.50 4.68
C SER A 104 11.55 -7.80 3.87
N ASP A 105 10.47 -8.59 3.94
CA ASP A 105 10.35 -9.84 3.18
C ASP A 105 10.07 -9.56 1.69
N PHE A 106 9.21 -8.59 1.38
CA PHE A 106 9.00 -8.14 -0.01
C PHE A 106 10.29 -7.58 -0.62
N ALA A 107 11.00 -6.70 0.11
CA ALA A 107 12.27 -6.12 -0.33
C ALA A 107 13.33 -7.20 -0.61
N ARG A 108 13.38 -8.25 0.21
CA ARG A 108 14.31 -9.38 0.00
C ARG A 108 14.00 -10.15 -1.27
N ILE A 109 12.72 -10.38 -1.58
CA ILE A 109 12.29 -11.05 -2.82
C ILE A 109 12.57 -10.16 -4.04
N ALA A 110 12.34 -8.85 -3.91
CA ALA A 110 12.57 -7.86 -4.96
C ALA A 110 14.05 -7.60 -5.28
N ALA A 111 14.98 -8.01 -4.42
CA ALA A 111 16.40 -7.75 -4.61
C ALA A 111 16.96 -8.58 -5.78
N TYR A 112 17.64 -7.88 -6.69
CA TYR A 112 18.27 -8.43 -7.91
C TYR A 112 19.29 -9.55 -7.63
N THR A 113 19.75 -9.68 -6.38
CA THR A 113 20.59 -10.79 -5.91
C THR A 113 19.95 -12.17 -6.15
N SER A 114 18.63 -12.26 -6.21
CA SER A 114 17.92 -13.53 -6.42
C SER A 114 17.94 -14.02 -7.89
N VAL A 115 18.23 -13.17 -8.88
CA VAL A 115 18.33 -13.60 -10.29
C VAL A 115 19.54 -14.52 -10.50
N GLU A 116 20.68 -14.19 -9.88
CA GLU A 116 21.91 -15.00 -9.98
C GLU A 116 21.77 -16.35 -9.25
N ASP A 117 20.96 -16.40 -8.18
CA ASP A 117 20.78 -17.59 -7.35
C ASP A 117 19.72 -18.56 -7.90
N TYR A 118 18.65 -18.06 -8.57
CA TYR A 118 17.50 -18.85 -8.99
C TYR A 118 17.32 -18.96 -10.52
N GLY A 119 18.05 -18.15 -11.29
CA GLY A 119 17.90 -18.03 -12.75
C GLY A 119 16.79 -17.04 -13.14
N GLU A 120 17.02 -16.33 -14.24
CA GLU A 120 16.15 -15.26 -14.75
C GLU A 120 14.69 -15.68 -14.93
N GLU A 121 14.44 -16.83 -15.57
CA GLU A 121 13.08 -17.31 -15.84
C GLU A 121 12.33 -17.65 -14.55
N ALA A 122 12.99 -18.32 -13.61
CA ALA A 122 12.37 -18.66 -12.33
C ALA A 122 12.06 -17.38 -11.54
N TYR A 123 13.01 -16.45 -11.45
CA TYR A 123 12.81 -15.18 -10.78
C TYR A 123 11.63 -14.40 -11.37
N VAL A 124 11.59 -14.21 -12.70
CA VAL A 124 10.51 -13.47 -13.39
C VAL A 124 9.16 -14.10 -13.12
N ASN A 125 9.04 -15.43 -13.23
CA ASN A 125 7.79 -16.12 -12.96
C ASN A 125 7.32 -15.95 -11.51
N ARG A 126 8.22 -16.02 -10.54
CA ARG A 126 7.87 -15.87 -9.12
C ARG A 126 7.46 -14.46 -8.75
N VAL A 127 8.19 -13.46 -9.24
CA VAL A 127 7.81 -12.06 -9.03
C VAL A 127 6.47 -11.78 -9.72
N GLN A 128 6.23 -12.37 -10.89
CA GLN A 128 4.94 -12.26 -11.58
C GLN A 128 3.80 -12.87 -10.76
N GLU A 129 3.96 -14.09 -10.24
CA GLU A 129 2.97 -14.74 -9.36
C GLU A 129 2.65 -13.88 -8.13
N LEU A 130 3.68 -13.39 -7.44
CA LEU A 130 3.55 -12.49 -6.28
C LEU A 130 2.71 -11.26 -6.61
N LEU A 131 3.09 -10.54 -7.67
CA LEU A 131 2.46 -9.28 -8.06
C LEU A 131 1.05 -9.48 -8.63
N THR A 132 0.81 -10.58 -9.34
CA THR A 132 -0.53 -10.95 -9.83
C THR A 132 -1.46 -11.18 -8.65
N HIS A 133 -1.01 -11.93 -7.63
CA HIS A 133 -1.83 -12.16 -6.44
C HIS A 133 -2.17 -10.85 -5.73
N ILE A 134 -1.21 -9.96 -5.51
CA ILE A 134 -1.46 -8.63 -4.93
C ILE A 134 -2.48 -7.84 -5.76
N LYS A 135 -2.29 -7.79 -7.09
CA LYS A 135 -3.19 -7.05 -7.98
C LYS A 135 -4.61 -7.59 -7.94
N GLU A 136 -4.79 -8.90 -8.05
CA GLU A 136 -6.10 -9.54 -8.07
C GLU A 136 -6.84 -9.36 -6.74
N ALA A 137 -6.14 -9.49 -5.62
CA ALA A 137 -6.72 -9.31 -4.30
C ALA A 137 -7.09 -7.84 -4.01
N MET A 138 -6.41 -6.89 -4.66
CA MET A 138 -6.76 -5.47 -4.58
C MET A 138 -7.89 -5.06 -5.54
N TYR A 139 -8.23 -5.87 -6.54
CA TYR A 139 -9.13 -5.48 -7.62
C TYR A 139 -10.62 -5.49 -7.20
N SER A 140 -11.35 -4.46 -7.63
CA SER A 140 -12.80 -4.35 -7.53
C SER A 140 -13.45 -4.35 -8.91
N GLU A 141 -14.36 -5.29 -9.15
CA GLU A 141 -15.19 -5.31 -10.36
C GLU A 141 -16.07 -4.07 -10.49
N GLU A 142 -16.53 -3.48 -9.38
CA GLU A 142 -17.40 -2.30 -9.37
C GLU A 142 -16.70 -1.08 -9.95
N HIS A 143 -15.42 -0.91 -9.62
CA HIS A 143 -14.61 0.23 -10.07
C HIS A 143 -13.72 -0.08 -11.27
N ASN A 144 -13.62 -1.37 -11.65
CA ASN A 144 -12.70 -1.88 -12.65
C ASN A 144 -11.23 -1.44 -12.39
N GLN A 145 -10.89 -1.26 -11.11
CA GLN A 145 -9.63 -0.75 -10.57
C GLN A 145 -9.43 -1.31 -9.15
N GLU A 146 -8.54 -0.74 -8.35
CA GLU A 146 -8.40 -1.11 -6.95
C GLU A 146 -9.70 -0.88 -6.17
N ASP A 147 -9.96 -1.67 -5.12
CA ASP A 147 -11.05 -1.47 -4.19
C ASP A 147 -10.73 -0.29 -3.24
N PRO A 148 -11.38 0.89 -3.39
CA PRO A 148 -11.12 2.05 -2.55
C PRO A 148 -11.69 1.90 -1.14
N SER A 149 -12.41 0.81 -0.87
CA SER A 149 -12.98 0.46 0.43
C SER A 149 -12.10 -0.48 1.24
N LEU A 150 -10.99 -0.97 0.67
CA LEU A 150 -9.98 -1.74 1.41
C LEU A 150 -9.58 -1.01 2.68
N THR A 151 -9.52 -1.74 3.79
CA THR A 151 -8.93 -1.25 5.03
C THR A 151 -7.42 -1.45 4.99
N PRO A 152 -6.66 -0.67 5.77
CA PRO A 152 -5.22 -0.90 5.86
C PRO A 152 -4.84 -2.29 6.36
N GLU A 153 -5.62 -2.85 7.28
CA GLU A 153 -5.45 -4.23 7.76
C GLU A 153 -5.62 -5.24 6.63
N ALA A 154 -6.69 -5.10 5.83
CA ALA A 154 -6.95 -5.99 4.69
C ALA A 154 -5.84 -5.88 3.63
N PHE A 155 -5.40 -4.65 3.32
CA PHE A 155 -4.27 -4.43 2.44
C PHE A 155 -2.99 -5.08 2.97
N ASN A 156 -2.71 -4.97 4.27
CA ASN A 156 -1.55 -5.62 4.87
C ASN A 156 -1.61 -7.14 4.74
N THR A 157 -2.75 -7.75 5.05
CA THR A 157 -2.97 -9.20 4.90
C THR A 157 -2.72 -9.65 3.46
N ILE A 158 -3.17 -8.90 2.46
CA ILE A 158 -2.93 -9.22 1.04
C ILE A 158 -1.43 -9.29 0.74
N VAL A 159 -0.67 -8.27 1.16
CA VAL A 159 0.78 -8.22 0.91
C VAL A 159 1.50 -9.32 1.68
N GLU A 160 1.10 -9.60 2.92
CA GLU A 160 1.68 -10.66 3.76
C GLU A 160 1.44 -12.05 3.18
N GLU A 161 0.21 -12.37 2.77
CA GLU A 161 -0.11 -13.65 2.17
C GLU A 161 0.67 -13.88 0.87
N ALA A 162 0.72 -12.87 0.01
CA ALA A 162 1.46 -12.96 -1.25
C ALA A 162 2.97 -13.14 -1.01
N THR A 163 3.52 -12.40 -0.05
CA THR A 163 4.94 -12.48 0.33
C THR A 163 5.29 -13.83 0.96
N ASN A 164 4.43 -14.35 1.84
CA ASN A 164 4.62 -15.66 2.46
C ASN A 164 4.61 -16.80 1.43
N GLN A 165 3.69 -16.77 0.46
CA GLN A 165 3.65 -17.72 -0.64
C GLN A 165 4.93 -17.68 -1.47
N ALA A 166 5.39 -16.48 -1.84
CA ALA A 166 6.63 -16.33 -2.59
C ALA A 166 7.85 -16.83 -1.78
N ARG A 167 7.87 -16.60 -0.46
CA ARG A 167 8.97 -17.02 0.42
C ARG A 167 9.18 -18.54 0.47
N GLU A 168 8.16 -19.35 0.23
CA GLU A 168 8.31 -20.81 0.09
C GLU A 168 9.20 -21.23 -1.09
N HIS A 169 9.46 -20.31 -2.02
CA HIS A 169 10.25 -20.56 -3.23
C HIS A 169 11.61 -19.87 -3.23
N PHE A 170 11.85 -18.88 -2.36
CA PHE A 170 13.09 -18.11 -2.27
C PHE A 170 13.98 -18.48 -1.05
N ASN A 171 13.63 -19.53 -0.30
CA ASN A 171 14.41 -20.12 0.81
C ASN A 171 14.87 -21.53 0.46
#